data_AF-A0A6A8DKG0-F1
#
_entry.id   AF-A0A6A8DKG0-F1
#
_cell.length_a   1.000
_cell.length_b   1.000
_cell.length_c   1.000
_cell.angle_alpha   90.00
_cell.angle_beta   90.00
_cell.angle_gamma   90.00
#
_symmetry.space_group_name_H-M   'P 1'
#
loop_
_entity.id
_entity.type
_entity.pdbx_description
1 polymer ?
#
loop_
_entity_poly.entity_id
_entity_poly.type
_entity_poly.pdbx_seq_one_letter_code
_entity_poly.pdbx_strand_id
1 'polypeptide(L)'
;MDRNFSVEQYEDWIRIRQISNIPFNYYAIYLDHQLAANFYRGDTFYLHTSNRASPSHLIIAAYNLDRGFPTAVGEQYSLGTRDRNFKPGDILVASDNLNETMTGYIGHSALVIDKDNLIESPGGHPAIRKDTIQQFLDKHPVHAQFRPRSKKNGKAAVEYATNYLKKYKDNLDQGIEEPVFSYNLSQSIEDPWEHIYCSKLIWLSYFHGASYKLDNDYLWYSPEDLYTNLLASVDFELIYEHEDVEFIINT
;
A
#
# COMPACT_ATOMS: atom_id res chain seq x y z
N MET A 1 25.75 4.73 -8.70
CA MET A 1 25.82 4.89 -10.18
C MET A 1 25.47 6.31 -10.50
N ASP A 2 26.18 6.93 -11.44
CA ASP A 2 25.85 8.29 -11.88
C ASP A 2 24.53 8.26 -12.68
N ARG A 3 23.61 9.15 -12.31
CA ARG A 3 22.32 9.31 -13.00
C ARG A 3 22.53 10.04 -14.32
N ASN A 4 21.88 9.56 -15.37
CA ASN A 4 21.84 10.18 -16.69
C ASN A 4 20.60 11.06 -16.87
N PHE A 5 19.59 10.88 -16.02
CA PHE A 5 18.34 11.63 -16.07
C PHE A 5 18.02 12.30 -14.73
N SER A 6 17.25 13.38 -14.81
CA SER A 6 16.56 14.03 -13.71
C SER A 6 15.07 13.91 -13.97
N VAL A 7 14.32 13.50 -12.96
CA VAL A 7 12.87 13.27 -13.06
C VAL A 7 12.18 14.15 -12.04
N GLU A 8 11.19 14.91 -12.52
CA GLU A 8 10.34 15.76 -11.68
C GLU A 8 8.88 15.45 -11.98
N GLN A 9 8.10 15.22 -10.93
CA GLN A 9 6.70 14.86 -11.06
C GLN A 9 5.80 16.03 -10.64
N TYR A 10 4.77 16.25 -11.45
CA TYR A 10 3.71 17.23 -11.22
C TYR A 10 2.36 16.50 -11.21
N GLU A 11 1.28 17.23 -10.95
CA GLU A 11 -0.06 16.65 -10.73
C GLU A 11 -0.55 15.79 -11.91
N ASP A 12 -0.31 16.27 -13.13
CA ASP A 12 -0.82 15.72 -14.39
C ASP A 12 0.28 15.44 -15.43
N TRP A 13 1.56 15.63 -15.08
CA TRP A 13 2.67 15.31 -15.96
C TRP A 13 3.97 15.00 -15.22
N ILE A 14 4.87 14.30 -15.91
CA ILE A 14 6.24 14.01 -15.48
C ILE A 14 7.20 14.71 -16.42
N ARG A 15 8.18 15.43 -15.87
CA ARG A 15 9.34 15.96 -16.58
C ARG A 15 10.48 14.97 -16.50
N ILE A 16 11.07 14.66 -17.64
CA ILE A 16 12.29 13.85 -17.74
C ILE A 16 13.32 14.70 -18.44
N ARG A 17 14.47 14.95 -17.81
CA ARG A 17 15.57 15.73 -18.38
C ARG A 17 16.85 14.92 -18.39
N GLN A 18 17.52 14.80 -19.53
CA GLN A 18 18.86 14.26 -19.62
C GLN A 18 19.86 15.24 -18.99
N ILE A 19 20.66 14.74 -18.05
CA ILE A 19 21.69 15.49 -17.33
C ILE A 19 23.11 15.03 -17.69
N SER A 20 23.25 13.89 -18.38
CA SER A 20 24.54 13.43 -18.89
C SER A 20 24.82 13.93 -20.31
N ASN A 21 26.09 13.94 -20.69
CA ASN A 21 26.56 14.34 -22.02
C ASN A 21 26.55 13.17 -23.04
N ILE A 22 25.90 12.05 -22.72
CA ILE A 22 25.83 10.88 -23.61
C ILE A 22 24.82 11.15 -24.72
N PRO A 23 25.16 11.00 -26.01
CA PRO A 23 24.25 11.33 -27.12
C PRO A 23 23.24 10.20 -27.35
N PHE A 24 22.27 10.06 -26.46
CA PHE A 24 21.15 9.13 -26.66
C PHE A 24 20.27 9.62 -27.82
N ASN A 25 19.85 8.68 -28.69
CA ASN A 25 19.08 8.96 -29.89
C ASN A 25 17.62 8.48 -29.78
N TYR A 26 17.36 7.54 -28.87
CA TYR A 26 16.06 6.92 -28.66
C TYR A 26 15.82 6.65 -27.17
N TYR A 27 14.59 6.89 -26.72
CA TYR A 27 14.16 6.68 -25.34
C TYR A 27 12.84 5.92 -25.34
N ALA A 28 12.78 4.83 -24.59
CA ALA A 28 11.55 4.12 -24.26
C ALA A 28 11.23 4.37 -22.78
N ILE A 29 10.06 4.96 -22.52
CA ILE A 29 9.60 5.35 -21.20
C ILE A 29 8.50 4.39 -20.77
N TYR A 30 8.69 3.72 -19.64
CA TYR A 30 7.70 2.82 -19.06
C TYR A 30 7.18 3.42 -17.76
N LEU A 31 5.86 3.34 -17.58
CA LEU A 31 5.19 3.61 -16.30
C LEU A 31 4.59 2.29 -15.81
N ASP A 32 4.90 1.89 -14.58
CA ASP A 32 4.39 0.66 -13.96
C ASP A 32 4.53 -0.57 -14.89
N HIS A 33 5.74 -0.72 -15.45
CA HIS A 33 6.11 -1.76 -16.42
C HIS A 33 5.36 -1.73 -17.77
N GLN A 34 4.51 -0.74 -18.01
CA GLN A 34 3.81 -0.54 -19.29
C GLN A 34 4.48 0.56 -20.10
N LEU A 35 4.69 0.30 -21.39
CA LEU A 35 5.24 1.30 -22.30
C LEU A 35 4.32 2.54 -22.35
N ALA A 36 4.85 3.67 -21.93
CA ALA A 36 4.12 4.93 -21.85
C ALA A 36 4.36 5.82 -23.07
N ALA A 37 5.63 5.94 -23.50
CA ALA A 37 6.00 6.75 -24.64
C ALA A 37 7.34 6.32 -25.23
N ASN A 38 7.55 6.69 -26.49
CA ASN A 38 8.86 6.64 -27.14
C ASN A 38 9.23 8.03 -27.64
N PHE A 39 10.49 8.42 -27.44
CA PHE A 39 11.03 9.68 -27.94
C PHE A 39 12.24 9.44 -28.82
N TYR A 40 12.37 10.25 -29.87
CA TYR A 40 13.51 10.26 -30.77
C TYR A 40 14.21 11.61 -30.67
N ARG A 41 15.44 11.60 -30.15
CA ARG A 41 16.25 12.80 -29.88
C ARG A 41 15.59 13.79 -28.90
N GLY A 42 16.38 14.71 -28.37
CA GLY A 42 15.96 15.70 -27.38
C GLY A 42 16.54 15.43 -26.01
N ASP A 43 16.54 16.45 -25.16
CA ASP A 43 17.12 16.39 -23.81
C ASP A 43 16.06 16.55 -22.71
N THR A 44 14.82 16.92 -23.06
CA THR A 44 13.73 17.13 -22.12
C THR A 44 12.42 16.61 -22.69
N PHE A 45 11.72 15.80 -21.91
CA PHE A 45 10.46 15.17 -22.26
C PHE A 45 9.39 15.45 -21.20
N TYR A 46 8.15 15.57 -21.66
CA TYR A 46 6.99 15.78 -20.82
C TYR A 46 6.00 14.66 -21.09
N LEU A 47 5.62 13.93 -20.05
CA LEU A 47 4.70 12.81 -20.14
C LEU A 47 3.42 13.12 -19.38
N HIS A 48 2.29 13.22 -20.07
CA HIS A 48 1.01 13.49 -19.43
C HIS A 48 0.48 12.22 -18.73
N THR A 49 0.06 12.35 -17.46
CA THR A 49 -0.36 11.23 -16.60
C THR A 49 -1.83 11.26 -16.23
N SER A 50 -2.60 12.28 -16.63
CA SER A 50 -4.01 12.47 -16.21
C SER A 50 -4.95 11.28 -16.42
N ASN A 51 -4.69 10.45 -17.44
CA ASN A 51 -5.55 9.33 -17.84
C ASN A 51 -5.05 8.00 -17.27
N ARG A 52 -4.01 8.01 -16.44
CA ARG A 52 -3.44 6.83 -15.80
C ARG A 52 -3.71 6.91 -14.29
N ALA A 53 -3.92 5.75 -13.66
CA ALA A 53 -3.76 5.67 -12.22
C ALA A 53 -2.35 6.19 -11.87
N SER A 54 -2.22 6.96 -10.79
CA SER A 54 -1.00 7.70 -10.45
C SER A 54 0.21 6.75 -10.52
N PRO A 55 1.10 6.90 -11.51
CA PRO A 55 2.15 5.92 -11.71
C PRO A 55 3.15 5.99 -10.55
N SER A 56 3.56 4.83 -10.04
CA SER A 56 4.50 4.71 -8.92
C SER A 56 5.92 4.45 -9.40
N HIS A 57 6.07 3.82 -10.57
CA HIS A 57 7.37 3.45 -11.12
C HIS A 57 7.58 4.03 -12.50
N LEU A 58 8.72 4.67 -12.72
CA LEU A 58 9.18 5.13 -14.03
C LEU A 58 10.48 4.41 -14.41
N ILE A 59 10.50 3.80 -15.60
CA ILE A 59 11.70 3.22 -16.19
C ILE A 59 12.04 3.99 -17.46
N ILE A 60 13.29 4.45 -17.56
CA ILE A 60 13.83 5.12 -18.75
C ILE A 60 14.87 4.18 -19.37
N ALA A 61 14.58 3.66 -20.56
CA ALA A 61 15.54 2.94 -21.38
C ALA A 61 16.01 3.86 -22.51
N ALA A 62 17.27 4.26 -22.49
CA ALA A 62 17.87 5.18 -23.46
C ALA A 62 18.94 4.49 -24.29
N TYR A 63 18.97 4.76 -25.59
CA TYR A 63 19.81 4.06 -26.56
C TYR A 63 20.66 5.06 -27.34
N ASN A 64 21.97 4.88 -27.30
CA ASN A 64 22.89 5.54 -28.21
C ASN A 64 23.15 4.63 -29.41
N LEU A 65 22.96 5.18 -30.60
CA LEU A 65 23.09 4.47 -31.89
C LEU A 65 24.40 4.79 -32.62
N ASP A 66 25.32 5.51 -31.98
CA ASP A 66 26.62 5.79 -32.58
C ASP A 66 27.47 4.51 -32.68
N ARG A 67 28.09 4.31 -33.85
CA ARG A 67 29.08 3.25 -34.17
C ARG A 67 28.54 1.82 -34.38
N GLY A 68 27.25 1.65 -34.68
CA GLY A 68 26.70 0.36 -35.13
C GLY A 68 26.47 -0.68 -34.04
N PHE A 69 26.74 -0.34 -32.77
CA PHE A 69 26.35 -1.13 -31.61
C PHE A 69 25.45 -0.29 -30.70
N PRO A 70 24.17 -0.67 -30.51
CA PRO A 70 23.30 0.05 -29.59
C PRO A 70 23.82 -0.11 -28.16
N THR A 71 24.22 1.00 -27.54
CA THR A 71 24.49 1.05 -26.10
C THR A 71 23.22 1.50 -25.39
N ALA A 72 22.71 0.66 -24.49
CA ALA A 72 21.49 0.92 -23.75
C ALA A 72 21.82 1.24 -22.28
N VAL A 73 21.15 2.25 -21.73
CA VAL A 73 21.14 2.55 -20.30
C VAL A 73 19.70 2.44 -19.82
N GLY A 74 19.50 1.71 -18.73
CA GLY A 74 18.21 1.61 -18.04
C GLY A 74 18.31 2.28 -16.67
N GLU A 75 17.44 3.23 -16.39
CA GLU A 75 17.31 3.85 -15.07
C GLU A 75 15.88 3.76 -14.55
N GLN A 76 15.76 3.48 -13.25
CA GLN A 76 14.49 3.35 -12.56
C GLN A 76 14.33 4.49 -11.54
N TYR A 77 13.10 4.99 -11.44
CA TYR A 77 12.72 6.08 -10.56
C TYR A 77 11.42 5.73 -9.85
N SER A 78 11.45 5.85 -8.52
CA SER A 78 10.27 5.89 -7.68
C SER A 78 9.63 7.27 -7.87
N LEU A 79 8.45 7.29 -8.47
CA LEU A 79 7.68 8.52 -8.65
C LEU A 79 7.05 8.86 -7.31
N GLY A 80 7.29 10.09 -6.84
CA GLY A 80 6.71 10.60 -5.62
C GLY A 80 5.20 10.39 -5.64
N THR A 81 4.71 9.72 -4.61
CA THR A 81 3.27 9.57 -4.41
C THR A 81 2.65 10.96 -4.34
N ARG A 82 1.55 11.17 -5.08
CA ARG A 82 0.69 12.36 -4.95
C ARG A 82 0.60 12.77 -3.48
N ASP A 83 0.53 14.07 -3.24
CA ASP A 83 0.30 14.70 -1.93
C ASP A 83 -0.55 13.76 -1.05
N ARG A 84 0.13 13.04 -0.15
CA ARG A 84 -0.39 11.80 0.42
C ARG A 84 -1.51 12.18 1.39
N ASN A 85 -2.75 12.05 0.92
CA ASN A 85 -3.92 12.31 1.74
C ASN A 85 -4.53 11.01 2.25
N PHE A 86 -5.13 11.12 3.43
CA PHE A 86 -5.82 10.02 4.09
C PHE A 86 -7.32 10.27 4.06
N LYS A 87 -8.07 9.23 3.72
CA LYS A 87 -9.53 9.28 3.68
C LYS A 87 -10.12 8.12 4.48
N PRO A 88 -11.32 8.31 5.06
CA PRO A 88 -12.04 7.24 5.74
C PRO A 88 -12.19 6.01 4.83
N GLY A 89 -11.78 4.86 5.33
CA GLY A 89 -11.75 3.60 4.61
C GLY A 89 -10.45 3.34 3.86
N ASP A 90 -9.46 4.23 3.89
CA ASP A 90 -8.14 3.80 3.41
C ASP A 90 -7.60 2.69 4.30
N ILE A 91 -6.88 1.74 3.70
CA ILE A 91 -6.22 0.64 4.40
C ILE A 91 -4.72 0.87 4.28
N LEU A 92 -4.05 0.90 5.43
CA LEU A 92 -2.59 0.91 5.50
C LEU A 92 -2.13 -0.52 5.76
N VAL A 93 -1.16 -0.99 4.96
CA VAL A 93 -0.57 -2.33 5.11
C VAL A 93 0.94 -2.18 5.11
N ALA A 94 1.57 -2.56 6.21
CA ALA A 94 3.01 -2.50 6.40
C ALA A 94 3.66 -3.84 6.12
N SER A 95 4.83 -3.81 5.47
CA SER A 95 5.72 -4.96 5.41
C SER A 95 6.82 -4.78 6.46
N ASP A 96 6.48 -5.15 7.69
CA ASP A 96 7.42 -5.15 8.80
C ASP A 96 8.14 -6.49 8.83
N ASN A 97 9.09 -6.72 7.90
CA ASN A 97 9.95 -7.93 7.85
C ASN A 97 10.87 -8.09 9.09
N LEU A 98 10.37 -7.72 10.28
CA LEU A 98 11.01 -7.70 11.56
C LEU A 98 11.01 -9.12 12.11
N ASN A 99 12.06 -9.84 11.74
CA ASN A 99 12.60 -11.05 12.37
C ASN A 99 12.28 -12.36 11.63
N GLU A 100 13.27 -12.83 10.86
CA GLU A 100 13.31 -14.15 10.17
C GLU A 100 13.00 -15.34 11.10
N THR A 101 13.13 -15.17 12.42
CA THR A 101 12.85 -16.20 13.42
C THR A 101 11.41 -16.19 13.96
N MET A 102 10.61 -15.16 13.66
CA MET A 102 9.20 -15.07 14.03
C MET A 102 8.32 -15.21 12.79
N THR A 103 8.28 -16.45 12.27
CA THR A 103 7.33 -16.86 11.23
C THR A 103 5.90 -16.55 11.70
N GLY A 104 5.29 -15.47 11.21
CA GLY A 104 3.94 -15.04 11.62
C GLY A 104 3.75 -13.54 11.90
N TYR A 105 4.82 -12.74 11.92
CA TYR A 105 4.72 -11.27 12.03
C TYR A 105 5.32 -10.61 10.78
N ILE A 106 4.74 -10.92 9.61
CA ILE A 106 5.23 -10.44 8.29
C ILE A 106 4.71 -9.02 7.97
N GLY A 107 4.08 -8.35 8.95
CA GLY A 107 3.56 -7.00 8.74
C GLY A 107 2.50 -6.57 9.72
N HIS A 108 1.88 -5.44 9.39
CA HIS A 108 0.82 -4.85 10.18
C HIS A 108 -0.21 -4.17 9.30
N SER A 109 -1.41 -3.95 9.80
CA SER A 109 -2.44 -3.24 9.04
C SER A 109 -3.37 -2.42 9.91
N ALA A 110 -3.84 -1.30 9.36
CA ALA A 110 -4.73 -0.37 10.03
C ALA A 110 -5.79 0.21 9.08
N LEU A 111 -6.96 0.52 9.64
CA LEU A 111 -8.06 1.15 8.92
C LEU A 111 -8.09 2.65 9.24
N VAL A 112 -7.91 3.49 8.22
CA VAL A 112 -8.04 4.95 8.35
C VAL A 112 -9.50 5.32 8.57
N ILE A 113 -9.77 6.10 9.61
CA ILE A 113 -11.14 6.53 9.96
C ILE A 113 -11.41 8.00 9.67
N ASP A 114 -10.36 8.83 9.61
CA ASP A 114 -10.41 10.23 9.22
C ASP A 114 -9.03 10.68 8.69
N LYS A 115 -8.83 12.00 8.51
CA LYS A 115 -7.57 12.53 7.96
C LYS A 115 -6.35 12.38 8.87
N ASP A 116 -6.55 12.17 10.17
CA ASP A 116 -5.50 12.17 11.18
C ASP A 116 -5.43 10.85 11.97
N ASN A 117 -6.48 10.02 11.93
CA ASN A 117 -6.63 8.85 12.79
C ASN A 117 -6.95 7.55 12.05
N LEU A 118 -6.62 6.46 12.71
CA LEU A 118 -6.89 5.08 12.30
C LEU A 118 -7.37 4.21 13.47
N ILE A 119 -7.90 3.04 13.16
CA ILE A 119 -8.19 1.95 14.09
C ILE A 119 -7.36 0.74 13.69
N GLU A 120 -6.77 0.08 14.69
CA GLU A 120 -5.88 -1.06 14.50
C GLU A 120 -5.99 -2.07 15.65
N SER A 121 -5.48 -3.28 15.42
CA SER A 121 -5.21 -4.27 16.46
C SER A 121 -3.69 -4.40 16.64
N PRO A 122 -3.11 -3.82 17.72
CA PRO A 122 -1.69 -3.45 17.75
C PRO A 122 -0.73 -4.57 18.19
N GLY A 123 -1.16 -5.83 18.22
CA GLY A 123 -0.28 -6.93 18.65
C GLY A 123 -0.27 -7.25 20.15
N GLY A 124 -1.26 -6.79 20.92
CA GLY A 124 -1.29 -6.99 22.37
C GLY A 124 -2.50 -6.33 23.04
N HIS A 125 -2.39 -5.97 24.32
CA HIS A 125 -3.43 -5.22 25.03
C HIS A 125 -3.17 -3.69 24.95
N PRO A 126 -4.18 -2.85 24.66
CA PRO A 126 -5.54 -3.22 24.25
C PRO A 126 -5.58 -3.89 22.87
N ALA A 127 -6.45 -4.89 22.72
CA ALA A 127 -6.56 -5.72 21.50
C ALA A 127 -7.05 -4.92 20.28
N ILE A 128 -7.77 -3.82 20.52
CA ILE A 128 -8.21 -2.87 19.51
C ILE A 128 -7.99 -1.46 20.05
N ARG A 129 -7.43 -0.57 19.24
CA ARG A 129 -7.27 0.83 19.62
C ARG A 129 -7.52 1.79 18.46
N LYS A 130 -7.79 3.04 18.82
CA LYS A 130 -7.67 4.19 17.92
C LYS A 130 -6.29 4.82 18.13
N ASP A 131 -5.58 5.11 17.06
CA ASP A 131 -4.30 5.80 17.10
C ASP A 131 -4.21 6.85 15.97
N THR A 132 -3.13 7.61 15.95
CA THR A 132 -2.84 8.58 14.90
C THR A 132 -2.21 7.90 13.69
N ILE A 133 -2.48 8.45 12.51
CA ILE A 133 -1.85 7.98 11.27
C ILE A 133 -0.33 8.16 11.37
N GLN A 134 0.13 9.29 11.91
CA GLN A 134 1.56 9.58 12.07
C GLN A 134 2.27 8.49 12.89
N GLN A 135 1.67 8.03 13.99
CA GLN A 135 2.23 6.97 14.81
C GLN A 135 2.39 5.65 14.04
N PHE A 136 1.46 5.34 13.12
CA PHE A 136 1.63 4.19 12.23
C PHE A 136 2.77 4.42 11.25
N LEU A 137 2.85 5.59 10.60
CA LEU A 137 3.91 5.91 9.63
C LEU A 137 5.31 5.83 10.27
N ASP A 138 5.44 6.32 11.51
CA ASP A 138 6.70 6.33 12.23
C ASP A 138 7.15 4.92 12.62
N LYS A 139 6.20 4.04 12.98
CA LYS A 139 6.47 2.64 13.36
C LYS A 139 6.70 1.74 12.16
N HIS A 140 6.00 2.04 11.08
CA HIS A 140 5.87 1.20 9.91
C HIS A 140 6.25 2.00 8.66
N PRO A 141 7.52 2.43 8.51
CA PRO A 141 7.94 3.29 7.40
C PRO A 141 7.78 2.61 6.04
N VAL A 142 7.91 1.29 5.98
CA VAL A 142 7.74 0.46 4.78
C VAL A 142 6.31 -0.06 4.72
N HIS A 143 5.46 0.61 3.93
CA HIS A 143 4.04 0.28 3.83
C HIS A 143 3.42 0.72 2.51
N ALA A 144 2.22 0.21 2.25
CA ALA A 144 1.33 0.63 1.19
C ALA A 144 0.04 1.21 1.75
N GLN A 145 -0.61 2.07 0.95
CA GLN A 145 -1.92 2.65 1.21
C GLN A 145 -2.87 2.29 0.07
N PHE A 146 -3.95 1.62 0.40
CA PHE A 146 -5.02 1.31 -0.53
C PHE A 146 -6.26 2.11 -0.19
N ARG A 147 -7.04 2.47 -1.21
CA ARG A 147 -8.29 3.21 -1.06
C ARG A 147 -9.42 2.48 -1.78
N PRO A 148 -10.58 2.26 -1.12
CA PRO A 148 -11.75 1.73 -1.79
C PRO A 148 -12.25 2.75 -2.81
N ARG A 149 -12.51 2.30 -4.04
CA ARG A 149 -13.12 3.15 -5.09
C ARG A 149 -14.53 3.59 -4.69
N SER A 150 -15.27 2.71 -4.00
CA SER A 150 -16.57 3.04 -3.41
C SER A 150 -16.40 3.79 -2.08
N LYS A 151 -16.65 5.11 -2.10
CA LYS A 151 -16.74 5.93 -0.88
C LYS A 151 -17.77 5.40 0.11
N LYS A 152 -18.84 4.77 -0.38
CA LYS A 152 -19.88 4.15 0.47
C LYS A 152 -19.29 2.98 1.25
N ASN A 153 -18.53 2.11 0.58
CA ASN A 153 -17.92 0.93 1.22
C ASN A 153 -16.89 1.37 2.26
N GLY A 154 -16.04 2.36 1.94
CA GLY A 154 -15.07 2.90 2.90
C GLY A 154 -15.73 3.46 4.16
N LYS A 155 -16.81 4.24 4.01
CA LYS A 155 -17.58 4.76 5.17
C LYS A 155 -18.21 3.66 6.00
N ALA A 156 -18.78 2.64 5.35
CA ALA A 156 -19.45 1.55 6.04
C ALA A 156 -18.47 0.66 6.83
N ALA A 157 -17.27 0.43 6.27
CA ALA A 157 -16.18 -0.23 6.98
C ALA A 157 -15.72 0.57 8.22
N VAL A 158 -15.56 1.89 8.09
CA VAL A 158 -15.23 2.78 9.21
C VAL A 158 -16.30 2.78 10.29
N GLU A 159 -17.58 2.78 9.92
CA GLU A 159 -18.70 2.72 10.86
C GLU A 159 -18.66 1.42 11.67
N TYR A 160 -18.45 0.28 11.01
CA TYR A 160 -18.28 -0.99 11.69
C TYR A 160 -17.10 -0.96 12.66
N ALA A 161 -15.90 -0.56 12.21
CA ALA A 161 -14.70 -0.52 13.05
C ALA A 161 -14.87 0.40 14.27
N THR A 162 -15.53 1.53 14.08
CA THR A 162 -15.81 2.50 15.17
C THR A 162 -16.75 1.90 16.20
N ASN A 163 -17.83 1.25 15.76
CA ASN A 163 -18.77 0.56 16.66
C ASN A 163 -18.13 -0.62 17.37
N TYR A 164 -17.26 -1.36 16.67
CA TYR A 164 -16.52 -2.50 17.21
C TYR A 164 -15.54 -2.06 18.30
N LEU A 165 -14.75 -1.01 18.07
CA LEU A 165 -13.90 -0.39 19.09
C LEU A 165 -14.71 0.12 20.28
N LYS A 166 -15.86 0.76 20.03
CA LYS A 166 -16.74 1.23 21.11
C LYS A 166 -17.21 0.07 21.99
N LYS A 167 -17.72 -1.00 21.37
CA LYS A 167 -18.20 -2.18 22.09
C LYS A 167 -17.08 -2.90 22.84
N TYR A 168 -15.87 -2.94 22.27
CA TYR A 168 -14.69 -3.44 22.97
C TYR A 168 -14.38 -2.62 24.23
N LYS A 169 -14.41 -1.29 24.14
CA LYS A 169 -14.24 -0.42 25.33
C LYS A 169 -15.33 -0.64 26.37
N ASP A 170 -16.58 -0.76 25.95
CA ASP A 170 -17.70 -1.06 26.85
C ASP A 170 -17.52 -2.42 27.56
N ASN A 171 -16.93 -3.41 26.89
CA ASN A 171 -16.57 -4.70 27.47
C ASN A 171 -15.45 -4.54 28.52
N LEU A 172 -14.38 -3.79 28.20
CA LEU A 172 -13.29 -3.51 29.14
C LEU A 172 -13.78 -2.81 30.41
N ASP A 173 -14.69 -1.84 30.27
CA ASP A 173 -15.31 -1.14 31.40
C ASP A 173 -16.14 -2.08 32.30
N GLN A 174 -16.58 -3.23 31.75
CA GLN A 174 -17.30 -4.30 32.46
C GLN A 174 -16.37 -5.42 32.95
N GLY A 175 -15.05 -5.33 32.75
CA GLY A 175 -14.09 -6.37 33.10
C GLY A 175 -14.10 -7.57 32.13
N ILE A 176 -14.65 -7.40 30.92
CA ILE A 176 -14.66 -8.40 29.86
C ILE A 176 -13.54 -8.07 28.87
N GLU A 177 -12.53 -8.93 28.77
CA GLU A 177 -11.35 -8.73 27.91
C GLU A 177 -11.52 -9.28 26.48
N GLU A 178 -12.74 -9.23 25.93
CA GLU A 178 -13.06 -9.78 24.61
C GLU A 178 -13.27 -8.69 23.55
N PRO A 179 -12.64 -8.81 22.35
CA PRO A 179 -11.77 -9.92 21.93
C PRO A 179 -10.35 -9.83 22.51
N VAL A 180 -9.68 -11.00 22.56
CA VAL A 180 -8.26 -11.09 22.92
C VAL A 180 -7.42 -11.06 21.64
N PHE A 181 -6.25 -10.42 21.70
CA PHE A 181 -5.31 -10.49 20.59
C PHE A 181 -4.74 -11.92 20.44
N SER A 182 -4.89 -12.55 19.27
CA SER A 182 -4.30 -13.87 18.96
C SER A 182 -4.41 -14.22 17.48
N TYR A 183 -3.41 -14.94 16.95
CA TYR A 183 -3.40 -15.52 15.58
C TYR A 183 -3.94 -16.96 15.54
N ASN A 184 -4.94 -17.28 16.35
CA ASN A 184 -5.43 -18.66 16.47
C ASN A 184 -6.03 -19.18 15.14
N LEU A 185 -5.35 -20.16 14.52
CA LEU A 185 -5.73 -20.77 13.24
C LEU A 185 -7.03 -21.60 13.31
N SER A 186 -7.47 -21.99 14.50
CA SER A 186 -8.72 -22.75 14.65
C SER A 186 -9.97 -21.86 14.67
N GLN A 187 -9.81 -20.54 14.77
CA GLN A 187 -10.93 -19.61 14.84
C GLN A 187 -11.44 -19.23 13.45
N SER A 188 -12.75 -19.11 13.31
CA SER A 188 -13.34 -18.50 12.12
C SER A 188 -12.87 -17.04 11.96
N ILE A 189 -12.55 -16.64 10.73
CA ILE A 189 -12.30 -15.23 10.40
C ILE A 189 -13.55 -14.37 10.60
N GLU A 190 -14.74 -14.98 10.49
CA GLU A 190 -16.04 -14.31 10.63
C GLU A 190 -16.44 -14.08 12.09
N ASP A 191 -15.78 -14.70 13.07
CA ASP A 191 -16.09 -14.46 14.48
C ASP A 191 -15.33 -13.22 14.99
N PRO A 192 -16.05 -12.14 15.38
CA PRO A 192 -15.43 -10.92 15.84
C PRO A 192 -15.09 -10.91 17.34
N TRP A 193 -15.49 -11.89 18.17
CA TRP A 193 -15.41 -11.72 19.63
C TRP A 193 -14.43 -12.63 20.36
N GLU A 194 -14.02 -13.78 19.81
CA GLU A 194 -13.04 -14.64 20.50
C GLU A 194 -11.60 -14.09 20.36
N HIS A 195 -11.07 -14.01 19.13
CA HIS A 195 -9.78 -13.37 18.85
C HIS A 195 -9.78 -12.36 17.70
N ILE A 196 -8.88 -11.38 17.82
CA ILE A 196 -8.65 -10.33 16.84
C ILE A 196 -7.15 -10.15 16.56
N TYR A 197 -6.84 -9.73 15.35
CA TYR A 197 -5.51 -9.29 14.91
C TYR A 197 -5.66 -8.27 13.78
N CYS A 198 -4.55 -7.64 13.38
CA CYS A 198 -4.53 -6.46 12.52
C CYS A 198 -5.32 -6.64 11.21
N SER A 199 -5.01 -7.65 10.41
CA SER A 199 -5.64 -7.91 9.11
C SER A 199 -7.06 -8.47 9.24
N LYS A 200 -7.36 -9.25 10.28
CA LYS A 200 -8.74 -9.67 10.60
C LYS A 200 -9.65 -8.50 10.94
N LEU A 201 -9.14 -7.48 11.65
CA LEU A 201 -9.92 -6.26 11.91
C LEU A 201 -10.33 -5.59 10.60
N ILE A 202 -9.43 -5.51 9.61
CA ILE A 202 -9.75 -4.97 8.29
C ILE A 202 -10.80 -5.85 7.59
N TRP A 203 -10.59 -7.16 7.60
CA TRP A 203 -11.50 -8.12 6.99
C TRP A 203 -12.93 -8.00 7.55
N LEU A 204 -13.08 -8.03 8.87
CA LEU A 204 -14.37 -7.89 9.55
C LEU A 204 -15.05 -6.55 9.23
N SER A 205 -14.26 -5.47 9.16
CA SER A 205 -14.77 -4.14 8.84
C SER A 205 -15.39 -4.07 7.45
N TYR A 206 -14.72 -4.64 6.44
CA TYR A 206 -15.27 -4.68 5.08
C TYR A 206 -16.38 -5.72 4.92
N PHE A 207 -16.26 -6.87 5.56
CA PHE A 207 -17.24 -7.95 5.46
C PHE A 207 -18.57 -7.54 6.10
N HIS A 208 -18.56 -7.14 7.37
CA HIS A 208 -19.79 -6.78 8.09
C HIS A 208 -20.25 -5.35 7.82
N GLY A 209 -19.32 -4.41 7.63
CA GLY A 209 -19.66 -3.02 7.37
C GLY A 209 -20.08 -2.76 5.93
N ALA A 210 -19.29 -3.22 4.97
CA ALA A 210 -19.48 -2.91 3.55
C ALA A 210 -20.11 -4.05 2.72
N SER A 211 -20.40 -5.20 3.33
CA SER A 211 -20.80 -6.42 2.61
C SER A 211 -19.80 -6.80 1.51
N TYR A 212 -18.51 -6.54 1.77
CA TYR A 212 -17.42 -6.77 0.85
C TYR A 212 -16.52 -7.88 1.40
N LYS A 213 -16.45 -9.00 0.68
CA LYS A 213 -15.65 -10.15 1.06
C LYS A 213 -14.28 -10.06 0.39
N LEU A 214 -13.23 -9.94 1.20
CA LEU A 214 -11.86 -10.18 0.76
C LEU A 214 -11.60 -11.70 0.81
N ASP A 215 -10.91 -12.24 -0.20
CA ASP A 215 -10.70 -13.68 -0.32
C ASP A 215 -9.70 -14.16 0.74
N ASN A 216 -10.02 -15.27 1.40
CA ASN A 216 -9.22 -15.89 2.45
C ASN A 216 -9.09 -17.38 2.15
N ASP A 217 -7.88 -17.94 2.22
CA ASP A 217 -7.54 -19.30 1.82
C ASP A 217 -7.60 -20.32 2.98
N TYR A 218 -8.34 -19.98 4.04
CA TYR A 218 -8.76 -20.84 5.16
C TYR A 218 -7.73 -21.14 6.26
N LEU A 219 -6.48 -20.64 6.17
CA LEU A 219 -5.47 -20.87 7.23
C LEU A 219 -5.29 -19.64 8.12
N TRP A 220 -4.88 -18.52 7.52
CA TRP A 220 -4.62 -17.27 8.22
C TRP A 220 -4.78 -16.13 7.23
N TYR A 221 -5.50 -15.07 7.60
CA TYR A 221 -5.61 -13.90 6.73
C TYR A 221 -4.55 -12.89 7.14
N SER A 222 -3.32 -13.04 6.66
CA SER A 222 -2.18 -12.22 7.05
C SER A 222 -2.23 -10.80 6.43
N PRO A 223 -1.38 -9.86 6.88
CA PRO A 223 -1.17 -8.60 6.17
C PRO A 223 -0.68 -8.78 4.72
N GLU A 224 0.07 -9.85 4.43
CA GLU A 224 0.48 -10.19 3.06
C GLU A 224 -0.74 -10.59 2.22
N ASP A 225 -1.60 -11.50 2.72
CA ASP A 225 -2.84 -11.87 2.05
C ASP A 225 -3.72 -10.64 1.79
N LEU A 226 -3.82 -9.75 2.77
CA LEU A 226 -4.54 -8.49 2.64
C LEU A 226 -3.93 -7.61 1.55
N TYR A 227 -2.61 -7.42 1.54
CA TYR A 227 -1.92 -6.65 0.50
C TYR A 227 -2.18 -7.24 -0.90
N THR A 228 -1.99 -8.55 -1.06
CA THR A 228 -2.18 -9.27 -2.32
C THR A 228 -3.62 -9.17 -2.82
N ASN A 229 -4.61 -9.34 -1.94
CA ASN A 229 -6.03 -9.14 -2.26
C ASN A 229 -6.34 -7.71 -2.72
N LEU A 230 -5.81 -6.70 -2.02
CA LEU A 230 -6.06 -5.30 -2.34
C LEU A 230 -5.40 -4.88 -3.65
N LEU A 231 -4.20 -5.39 -3.94
CA LEU A 231 -3.47 -5.12 -5.16
C LEU A 231 -4.15 -5.75 -6.39
N ALA A 232 -4.67 -6.97 -6.24
CA ALA A 232 -5.38 -7.69 -7.30
C ALA A 232 -6.82 -7.17 -7.51
N SER A 233 -7.40 -6.50 -6.52
CA SER A 233 -8.80 -6.06 -6.57
C SER A 233 -9.02 -4.83 -7.45
N VAL A 234 -10.03 -4.91 -8.32
CA VAL A 234 -10.50 -3.76 -9.10
C VAL A 234 -11.25 -2.72 -8.27
N ASP A 235 -11.72 -3.10 -7.07
CA ASP A 235 -12.51 -2.25 -6.18
C ASP A 235 -11.65 -1.33 -5.30
N PHE A 236 -10.33 -1.53 -5.33
CA PHE A 236 -9.35 -0.73 -4.63
C PHE A 236 -8.40 -0.03 -5.59
N GLU A 237 -7.78 1.02 -5.09
CA GLU A 237 -6.78 1.84 -5.76
C GLU A 237 -5.55 1.92 -4.85
N LEU A 238 -4.37 1.61 -5.40
CA LEU A 238 -3.10 1.88 -4.73
C LEU A 238 -2.84 3.40 -4.75
N ILE A 239 -2.73 4.00 -3.57
CA ILE A 239 -2.51 5.44 -3.38
C ILE A 239 -1.04 5.74 -3.12
N TYR A 240 -0.41 4.90 -2.31
CA TYR A 240 0.98 5.02 -1.90
C TYR A 240 1.57 3.63 -1.76
N GLU A 241 2.84 3.50 -2.12
CA GLU A 241 3.65 2.32 -1.86
C GLU A 241 5.09 2.77 -1.63
N HIS A 242 5.68 2.34 -0.53
CA HIS A 242 7.10 2.51 -0.29
C HIS A 242 7.90 1.57 -1.22
N GLU A 243 9.03 2.01 -1.76
CA GLU A 243 9.81 1.22 -2.74
C GLU A 243 10.31 -0.13 -2.21
N ASP A 244 10.53 -0.20 -0.89
CA ASP A 244 10.95 -1.42 -0.19
C ASP A 244 9.77 -2.31 0.30
N VAL A 245 8.52 -2.06 -0.11
CA VAL A 245 7.41 -2.95 0.25
C VAL A 245 7.60 -4.30 -0.42
N GLU A 246 7.95 -5.30 0.38
CA GLU A 246 8.10 -6.68 -0.04
C GLU A 246 7.78 -7.60 1.14
N PHE A 247 6.87 -8.57 0.98
CA PHE A 247 6.57 -9.55 2.03
C PHE A 247 7.45 -10.79 1.82
N ILE A 248 8.46 -10.97 2.68
CA ILE A 248 9.38 -12.12 2.55
C ILE A 248 8.78 -13.33 3.27
N ILE A 249 8.26 -14.27 2.50
CA ILE A 249 7.81 -15.57 3.02
C ILE A 249 9.00 -16.54 2.98
N ASN A 250 9.59 -16.83 4.14
CA ASN A 250 10.54 -17.93 4.26
C ASN A 250 9.79 -19.25 3.97
N THR A 251 10.12 -19.86 2.84
CA THR A 251 9.62 -21.18 2.41
C THR A 251 10.54 -22.29 2.89
#